data_AF-A0A951GS99-F1
#
_entry.id   AF-A0A951GS99-F1
#
_cell.length_a   1.000
_cell.length_b   1.000
_cell.length_c   1.000
_cell.angle_alpha   90.00
_cell.angle_beta   90.00
_cell.angle_gamma   90.00
#
_symmetry.space_group_name_H-M   'P 1'
#
loop_
_entity.id
_entity.type
_entity.pdbx_description
1 polymer ?
#
loop_
_entity_poly.entity_id
_entity_poly.type
_entity_poly.pdbx_seq_one_letter_code
_entity_poly.pdbx_strand_id
1 'polypeptide(L)'
;MNDERSYETAVARVEQIIRRLDSGEAGLRETLELVREGRELVEYCASELDAVSQGLEELRLEELVARLEGGAPEAPSEQARTAGGDR
;
A
#
# COMPACT_ATOMS: atom_id res chain seq x y z
N MET A 1 -17.62 2.90 10.84
CA MET A 1 -16.42 3.69 10.52
C MET A 1 -16.84 5.14 10.55
N ASN A 2 -16.09 6.00 11.23
CA ASN A 2 -16.47 7.41 11.38
C ASN A 2 -16.14 8.14 10.06
N ASP A 3 -17.16 8.49 9.27
CA ASP A 3 -17.01 9.13 7.96
C ASP A 3 -16.31 10.50 8.02
N GLU A 4 -16.25 11.10 9.21
CA GLU A 4 -15.58 12.39 9.46
C GLU A 4 -14.05 12.35 9.24
N ARG A 5 -13.44 11.16 9.23
CA ARG A 5 -12.00 10.99 8.97
C ARG A 5 -11.69 9.88 7.96
N SER A 6 -12.50 9.72 6.92
CA SER A 6 -12.10 8.86 5.81
C SER A 6 -11.11 9.58 4.89
N TYR A 7 -10.34 8.81 4.12
CA TYR A 7 -9.45 9.32 3.08
C TYR A 7 -10.21 10.19 2.07
N GLU A 8 -11.40 9.75 1.65
CA GLU A 8 -12.25 10.45 0.69
C GLU A 8 -12.75 11.79 1.24
N THR A 9 -13.14 11.85 2.52
CA THR A 9 -13.53 13.09 3.18
C THR A 9 -12.34 14.04 3.30
N ALA A 10 -11.14 13.53 3.62
CA ALA A 10 -9.94 14.34 3.69
C ALA A 10 -9.56 14.94 2.33
N VAL A 11 -9.61 14.16 1.25
CA VAL A 11 -9.38 14.64 -0.12
C VAL A 11 -10.40 15.71 -0.51
N ALA A 12 -11.69 15.46 -0.26
CA ALA A 12 -12.75 16.43 -0.56
C ALA A 12 -12.54 17.75 0.20
N ARG A 13 -12.03 17.69 1.43
CA ARG A 13 -11.69 18.88 2.22
C ARG A 13 -10.47 19.62 1.64
N VAL A 14 -9.42 18.91 1.24
CA VAL A 14 -8.26 19.52 0.56
C VAL A 14 -8.69 20.27 -0.71
N GLU A 15 -9.59 19.70 -1.51
CA GLU A 15 -10.12 20.37 -2.71
C GLU A 15 -10.94 21.64 -2.39
N GLN A 16 -11.66 21.66 -1.27
CA GLN A 16 -12.34 22.88 -0.80
C GLN A 16 -11.33 23.95 -0.38
N ILE A 17 -10.27 23.57 0.32
CA ILE A 17 -9.19 24.47 0.73
C ILE A 17 -8.51 25.08 -0.49
N ILE A 18 -8.14 24.26 -1.49
CA ILE A 18 -7.54 24.73 -2.75
C ILE A 18 -8.45 25.75 -3.42
N ARG A 19 -9.74 25.43 -3.61
CA ARG A 19 -10.70 26.37 -4.21
C ARG A 19 -10.81 27.69 -3.45
N ARG A 20 -10.71 27.67 -2.12
CA ARG A 20 -10.77 28.88 -1.29
C ARG A 20 -9.49 29.71 -1.41
N LEU A 21 -8.33 29.07 -1.47
CA LEU A 21 -7.05 29.75 -1.68
C LEU A 21 -6.94 30.34 -3.09
N ASP A 22 -7.37 29.60 -4.11
CA ASP A 22 -7.36 30.01 -5.51
C ASP A 22 -8.31 31.17 -5.80
N SER A 23 -9.37 31.36 -5.00
CA SER A 23 -10.25 32.53 -5.17
C SER A 23 -9.54 33.84 -4.87
N GLY A 24 -8.43 33.82 -4.11
CA GLY A 24 -7.69 35.02 -3.71
C GLY A 24 -8.43 35.93 -2.73
N GLU A 25 -9.62 35.53 -2.28
CA GLU A 25 -10.46 36.29 -1.35
C GLU A 25 -10.14 35.98 0.13
N ALA A 26 -9.31 34.96 0.37
CA ALA A 26 -8.92 34.59 1.71
C ALA A 26 -7.98 35.65 2.33
N GLY A 27 -8.33 36.14 3.52
CA GLY A 27 -7.46 37.05 4.26
C GLY A 27 -6.17 36.34 4.74
N LEU A 28 -5.17 37.11 5.19
CA LEU A 28 -3.89 36.53 5.65
C LEU A 28 -4.05 35.49 6.78
N ARG A 29 -4.88 35.78 7.78
CA ARG A 29 -5.13 34.85 8.89
C ARG A 29 -5.86 33.59 8.42
N GLU A 30 -6.88 33.76 7.58
CA GLU A 30 -7.63 32.65 6.99
C GLU A 30 -6.72 31.76 6.13
N THR A 31 -5.87 32.36 5.30
CA THR A 31 -4.87 31.65 4.48
C THR A 31 -3.95 30.79 5.34
N LEU A 32 -3.48 31.33 6.47
CA LEU A 32 -2.62 30.59 7.40
C LEU A 32 -3.34 29.39 8.03
N GLU A 33 -4.61 29.54 8.38
CA GLU A 33 -5.44 28.45 8.93
C GLU A 33 -5.70 27.38 7.86
N LEU A 34 -6.11 27.79 6.66
CA LEU A 34 -6.36 26.91 5.51
C LEU A 34 -5.11 26.10 5.11
N VAL A 35 -3.93 26.73 5.09
CA VAL A 35 -2.68 26.03 4.76
C VAL A 35 -2.28 25.04 5.85
N ARG A 36 -2.49 25.37 7.13
CA ARG A 36 -2.23 24.43 8.24
C ARG A 36 -3.14 23.22 8.16
N GLU A 37 -4.43 23.45 7.99
CA GLU A 37 -5.42 22.38 7.84
C GLU A 37 -5.10 21.51 6.61
N GLY A 38 -4.81 22.14 5.47
CA GLY A 38 -4.44 21.44 4.25
C GLY A 38 -3.21 20.56 4.43
N ARG A 39 -2.20 21.02 5.17
CA ARG A 39 -1.00 20.23 5.48
C ARG A 39 -1.34 18.99 6.30
N GLU A 40 -2.14 19.14 7.36
CA GLU A 40 -2.54 18.02 8.23
C GLU A 40 -3.33 16.97 7.45
N LEU A 41 -4.21 17.40 6.54
CA LEU A 41 -4.99 16.49 5.68
C LEU A 41 -4.10 15.76 4.67
N VAL A 42 -3.14 16.44 4.05
CA VAL A 42 -2.19 15.81 3.11
C VAL A 42 -1.30 14.79 3.83
N GLU A 43 -0.82 15.10 5.02
CA GLU A 43 -0.05 14.18 5.87
C GLU A 43 -0.89 12.93 6.23
N TYR A 44 -2.16 13.12 6.58
CA TYR A 44 -3.09 12.02 6.82
C TYR A 44 -3.27 11.14 5.56
N CYS A 45 -3.59 11.74 4.41
CA CYS A 45 -3.75 10.99 3.15
C CYS A 45 -2.50 10.20 2.78
N ALA A 46 -1.31 10.77 2.96
CA ALA A 46 -0.05 10.07 2.73
C ALA A 46 0.09 8.84 3.64
N SER A 47 -0.22 8.97 4.93
CA SER A 47 -0.13 7.85 5.87
C SER A 47 -1.08 6.69 5.54
N GLU A 48 -2.29 6.98 5.08
CA GLU A 48 -3.24 5.94 4.65
C GLU A 48 -2.72 5.19 3.42
N LEU A 49 -2.16 5.91 2.43
CA LEU A 49 -1.57 5.31 1.24
C LEU A 49 -0.32 4.47 1.55
N ASP A 50 0.50 4.91 2.50
CA ASP A 50 1.67 4.15 2.96
C ASP A 50 1.24 2.85 3.64
N ALA A 51 0.21 2.88 4.49
CA ALA A 51 -0.33 1.69 5.15
C ALA A 51 -0.87 0.66 4.12
N VAL A 52 -1.58 1.14 3.09
CA VAL A 52 -2.05 0.27 2.00
C VAL A 52 -0.87 -0.30 1.21
N SER A 53 0.15 0.52 0.92
CA SER A 53 1.32 0.10 0.16
C SER A 53 2.11 -0.99 0.90
N GLN A 54 2.30 -0.83 2.21
CA GLN A 54 2.94 -1.84 3.05
C GLN A 54 2.17 -3.17 3.03
N GLY A 55 0.84 -3.12 3.19
CA GLY A 55 0.02 -4.33 3.12
C GLY A 55 0.11 -5.06 1.78
N LEU A 56 0.21 -4.33 0.67
CA LEU A 56 0.42 -4.93 -0.65
C LEU A 56 1.80 -5.58 -0.79
N GLU A 57 2.84 -4.98 -0.21
CA GLU A 57 4.19 -5.54 -0.22
C GLU A 57 4.28 -6.84 0.59
N GLU A 58 3.63 -6.89 1.76
CA GLU A 58 3.52 -8.09 2.60
C GLU A 58 2.84 -9.23 1.85
N LEU A 59 1.67 -8.98 1.24
CA LEU A 59 0.95 -9.98 0.43
C LEU A 59 1.81 -10.52 -0.73
N ARG A 60 2.55 -9.63 -1.40
CA ARG A 60 3.45 -10.02 -2.50
C ARG A 60 4.61 -10.90 -2.02
N LEU A 61 5.13 -10.63 -0.82
CA LEU A 61 6.16 -11.44 -0.20
C LEU A 61 5.64 -12.83 0.18
N GLU A 62 4.44 -12.91 0.76
CA GLU A 62 3.77 -14.17 1.08
C GLU A 62 3.54 -15.03 -0.17
N GLU A 63 3.10 -14.43 -1.28
CA GLU A 63 2.95 -15.13 -2.56
C GLU A 63 4.29 -15.70 -3.07
N LEU A 64 5.36 -14.92 -2.95
CA LEU A 64 6.71 -15.36 -3.34
C LEU A 64 7.19 -16.54 -2.48
N VAL A 65 6.97 -16.50 -1.16
CA VAL A 65 7.31 -17.59 -0.24
C VAL A 65 6.54 -18.86 -0.62
N ALA A 66 5.23 -18.77 -0.80
CA ALA A 66 4.40 -19.91 -1.18
C ALA A 66 4.86 -20.56 -2.49
N ARG A 67 5.30 -19.75 -3.46
CA ARG A 67 5.83 -20.27 -4.74
C ARG A 67 7.18 -20.96 -4.60
N LEU A 68 8.06 -20.45 -3.73
CA LEU A 68 9.36 -21.06 -3.46
C LEU A 68 9.20 -22.38 -2.68
N GLU A 69 8.29 -22.42 -1.70
CA GLU A 69 8.00 -23.63 -0.91
C GLU A 69 7.27 -24.70 -1.74
N GLY A 70 6.40 -24.31 -2.68
CA GLY A 70 5.75 -25.22 -3.63
C GLY A 70 6.64 -25.67 -4.80
N GLY A 71 7.87 -25.19 -4.89
CA GLY A 71 8.74 -25.28 -6.07
C GLY A 71 10.06 -26.00 -5.85
N ALA A 72 10.04 -27.21 -5.28
CA ALA A 72 11.16 -28.15 -5.41
C ALA A 72 10.66 -29.44 -6.08
N PRO A 73 10.97 -29.70 -7.36
CA PRO A 73 10.78 -31.04 -7.90
C PRO A 73 11.82 -31.94 -7.23
N GLU A 74 11.36 -32.92 -6.45
CA GLU A 74 12.20 -34.09 -6.14
C GLU A 74 12.72 -34.63 -7.47
N ALA A 75 14.03 -34.52 -7.68
CA ALA A 75 14.69 -35.16 -8.80
C ALA A 75 14.45 -36.68 -8.66
N PRO A 76 13.93 -37.37 -9.69
CA PRO A 76 13.79 -38.81 -9.62
C PRO A 76 15.20 -39.40 -9.54
N SER A 77 15.50 -40.05 -8.41
CA SER A 77 16.75 -40.76 -8.20
C SER A 77 16.85 -41.92 -9.20
N GLU A 78 17.57 -41.68 -10.28
CA GLU A 78 18.02 -42.70 -11.23
C GLU A 78 19.11 -43.56 -10.57
N GLN A 79 18.75 -44.34 -9.53
CA GLN A 79 19.65 -45.29 -8.86
C GLN A 79 18.92 -46.57 -8.46
N ALA A 80 18.52 -47.34 -9.47
CA ALA A 80 18.46 -48.81 -9.38
C ALA A 80 18.55 -49.45 -10.78
N ARG A 81 19.38 -48.90 -11.68
CA ARG A 81 19.96 -49.68 -12.77
C ARG A 81 21.32 -50.15 -12.28
N THR A 82 21.39 -51.36 -11.74
CA THR A 82 22.50 -52.35 -11.86
C THR A 82 22.52 -53.30 -10.67
N ALA A 83 22.19 -54.58 -10.91
CA ALA A 83 22.85 -55.79 -10.39
C ALA A 83 21.87 -56.98 -10.49
N GLY A 84 21.91 -57.74 -11.59
CA GLY A 84 22.36 -59.15 -11.56
C GLY A 84 21.14 -60.08 -11.67
N GLY A 85 20.99 -60.93 -12.67
CA GLY A 85 21.98 -61.87 -13.19
C GLY A 85 21.60 -63.25 -12.67
N ASP A 86 21.08 -64.08 -13.58
CA ASP A 86 20.89 -65.54 -13.51
C ASP A 86 20.29 -66.17 -12.24
N ARG A 87 19.08 -66.73 -12.41
CA ARG A 87 18.84 -68.15 -12.15
C ARG A 87 17.58 -68.66 -12.84
#